data_AF-A0A7S0LPB7-F1
#
_entry.id   AF-A0A7S0LPB7-F1
#
_cell.length_a   1.000
_cell.length_b   1.000
_cell.length_c   1.000
_cell.angle_alpha   90.00
_cell.angle_beta   90.00
_cell.angle_gamma   90.00
#
_symmetry.space_group_name_H-M   'P 1'
#
loop_
_entity.id
_entity.type
_entity.pdbx_description
1 polymer ?
#
loop_
_entity_poly.entity_id
_entity_poly.type
_entity_poly.pdbx_seq_one_letter_code
_entity_poly.pdbx_strand_id
1 'polypeptide(L)'
;YLMWTGSSLVLCTLSAASVYYIGPSAAGSGIPQMKCVLAGMRGHDYLSARTMCAKIVSLILALGGGLSIGKEGPYVHISSCVASLLCQLPFFRRLGTDED
;
A
#
# COMPACT_ATOMS: atom_id res chain seq x y z
N TYR A 1 15.48 -22.91 18.63
CA TYR A 1 14.42 -21.97 19.06
C TYR A 1 14.86 -20.51 18.93
N LEU A 2 15.92 -20.09 19.63
CA LEU A 2 16.48 -18.73 19.57
C LEU A 2 16.83 -18.24 18.15
N MET A 3 17.39 -19.10 17.29
CA MET A 3 17.70 -18.74 15.90
C MET A 3 16.45 -18.46 15.05
N TRP A 4 15.39 -19.24 15.25
CA TRP A 4 14.13 -19.07 14.52
C TRP A 4 13.45 -17.77 14.91
N THR A 5 13.31 -17.53 16.22
CA THR A 5 12.72 -16.30 16.75
C THR A 5 13.58 -15.06 16.46
N GLY A 6 14.92 -15.22 16.44
CA GLY A 6 15.86 -14.16 16.12
C GLY A 6 15.76 -13.70 14.67
N SER A 7 15.70 -14.63 13.71
CA SER A 7 15.53 -14.31 12.29
C SER A 7 14.21 -13.57 12.02
N SER A 8 13.11 -14.03 12.62
CA SER A 8 11.81 -13.35 12.52
C SER A 8 11.83 -11.93 13.10
N LEU A 9 12.51 -11.72 14.23
CA LEU A 9 12.60 -10.40 14.87
C LEU A 9 13.44 -9.41 14.05
N VAL A 10 14.55 -9.87 13.47
CA VAL A 10 15.40 -9.06 12.58
C VAL A 10 14.62 -8.65 11.31
N LEU A 11 13.87 -9.57 10.71
CA LEU A 11 13.05 -9.27 9.54
C LEU A 11 11.90 -8.29 9.86
N CYS A 12 11.26 -8.42 11.03
CA CYS A 12 10.21 -7.50 11.46
C CYS A 12 10.74 -6.10 11.75
N THR A 13 11.89 -5.98 12.41
CA THR A 13 12.51 -4.68 12.73
C THR A 13 12.99 -3.97 11.46
N LEU A 14 13.53 -4.70 10.48
CA LEU A 14 13.87 -4.16 9.16
C LEU A 14 12.63 -3.68 8.39
N SER A 15 11.53 -4.44 8.45
CA SER A 15 10.24 -4.03 7.87
C SER A 15 9.75 -2.72 8.49
N ALA A 16 9.72 -2.62 9.82
CA ALA A 16 9.29 -1.41 10.52
C ALA A 16 10.21 -0.21 10.22
N ALA A 17 11.52 -0.43 10.20
CA ALA A 17 12.50 0.59 9.84
C ALA A 17 12.28 1.10 8.41
N SER A 18 12.00 0.22 7.44
CA SER A 18 11.75 0.63 6.06
C SER A 18 10.53 1.56 5.93
N VAL A 19 9.45 1.30 6.67
CA VAL A 19 8.26 2.20 6.70
C VAL A 19 8.62 3.54 7.33
N TYR A 20 9.35 3.52 8.44
CA TYR A 20 9.72 4.72 9.17
C TYR A 20 10.59 5.68 8.33
N TYR A 21 11.57 5.15 7.59
CA TYR A 21 12.46 5.97 6.76
C TYR A 21 11.84 6.44 5.44
N ILE A 22 10.94 5.67 4.83
CA ILE A 22 10.40 6.00 3.50
C ILE A 22 9.14 6.86 3.59
N GLY A 23 8.35 6.74 4.67
CA GLY A 23 7.22 7.61 4.90
C GLY A 23 6.29 7.06 5.99
N PRO A 24 6.14 7.71 7.15
CA PRO A 24 5.23 7.27 8.21
C PRO A 24 3.77 7.21 7.75
N SER A 25 3.41 7.96 6.69
CA SER A 25 2.09 7.93 6.05
C SER A 25 1.73 6.58 5.42
N ALA A 26 2.70 5.68 5.24
CA ALA A 26 2.49 4.32 4.73
C ALA A 26 2.05 3.32 5.83
N ALA A 27 2.00 3.71 7.11
CA ALA A 27 1.54 2.83 8.17
C ALA A 27 0.02 2.54 8.09
N GLY A 28 -0.39 1.29 8.35
CA GLY A 28 -1.79 0.88 8.43
C GLY A 28 -2.30 0.05 7.25
N SER A 29 -3.62 -0.11 7.11
CA SER A 29 -4.23 -1.04 6.15
C SER A 29 -4.37 -0.49 4.72
N GLY A 30 -4.66 0.81 4.55
CA GLY A 30 -4.97 1.40 3.23
C GLY A 30 -6.47 1.43 2.90
N ILE A 31 -7.28 0.55 3.53
CA ILE A 31 -8.74 0.46 3.32
C ILE A 31 -9.51 1.74 3.67
N PRO A 32 -9.34 2.36 4.86
CA PRO A 32 -10.08 3.59 5.18
C PRO A 32 -9.74 4.74 4.24
N GLN A 33 -8.50 4.77 3.75
CA GLN A 33 -8.05 5.77 2.80
C GLN A 33 -8.63 5.52 1.39
N MET A 34 -8.73 4.25 0.98
CA MET A 34 -9.45 3.88 -0.23
C MET A 34 -10.91 4.35 -0.19
N LYS A 35 -11.58 4.15 0.94
CA LYS A 35 -12.97 4.61 1.13
C LYS A 35 -13.09 6.13 1.01
N CYS A 36 -12.09 6.90 1.45
CA CYS A 36 -12.05 8.35 1.25
C CYS A 36 -11.86 8.73 -0.24
N VAL A 37 -11.00 8.01 -0.96
CA VAL A 37 -10.78 8.23 -2.40
C VAL A 37 -12.06 7.97 -3.19
N LEU A 38 -12.78 6.87 -2.91
CA LEU A 38 -14.08 6.59 -3.53
C LEU A 38 -15.17 7.59 -3.11
N ALA A 39 -15.09 8.16 -1.92
CA ALA A 39 -16.01 9.21 -1.46
C ALA A 39 -15.70 10.60 -2.07
N GLY A 40 -14.72 10.71 -2.98
CA GLY A 40 -14.36 11.96 -3.65
C GLY A 40 -13.40 12.87 -2.86
N MET A 41 -13.00 12.47 -1.65
CA MET A 41 -12.02 13.21 -0.85
C MET A 41 -10.60 12.85 -1.29
N ARG A 42 -10.03 13.64 -2.20
CA ARG A 42 -8.63 13.51 -2.66
C ARG A 42 -7.66 14.07 -1.62
N GLY A 43 -7.06 13.21 -0.81
CA GLY A 43 -5.91 13.58 0.03
C GLY A 43 -4.63 13.69 -0.80
N HIS A 44 -4.04 14.89 -0.86
CA HIS A 44 -2.89 15.24 -1.71
C HIS A 44 -1.65 14.33 -1.49
N ASP A 45 -1.43 13.84 -0.27
CA ASP A 45 -0.25 13.02 0.08
C ASP A 45 -0.44 11.50 -0.04
N TYR A 46 -1.66 11.03 -0.36
CA TYR A 46 -1.98 9.60 -0.31
C TYR A 46 -1.67 8.85 -1.62
N LEU A 47 -1.59 9.58 -2.74
CA LEU A 47 -1.26 9.04 -4.07
C LEU A 47 0.23 9.06 -4.40
N SER A 48 1.12 9.38 -3.45
CA SER A 48 2.55 9.27 -3.73
C SER A 48 2.88 7.79 -3.90
N ALA A 49 3.04 7.34 -5.15
CA ALA A 49 3.39 5.95 -5.48
C ALA A 49 4.59 5.44 -4.66
N ARG A 50 5.46 6.34 -4.19
CA ARG A 50 6.55 6.06 -3.24
C ARG A 50 6.08 5.48 -1.91
N THR A 51 5.05 6.03 -1.27
CA THR A 51 4.54 5.51 0.02
C THR A 51 3.85 4.16 -0.17
N MET A 52 3.22 3.94 -1.32
CA MET A 52 2.68 2.64 -1.69
C MET A 52 3.78 1.60 -1.89
N CYS A 53 4.84 1.91 -2.65
CA CYS A 53 5.97 1.01 -2.85
C CYS A 53 6.64 0.64 -1.51
N ALA A 54 6.80 1.60 -0.60
CA ALA A 54 7.31 1.37 0.74
C ALA A 54 6.49 0.32 1.50
N LYS A 55 5.15 0.43 1.41
CA LYS A 55 4.18 -0.43 2.07
C LYS A 55 4.23 -1.87 1.54
N ILE A 56 4.44 -2.04 0.22
CA ILE A 56 4.61 -3.35 -0.41
C ILE A 56 5.89 -4.01 0.07
N VAL A 57 7.01 -3.28 0.05
CA VAL A 57 8.32 -3.78 0.49
C VAL A 57 8.26 -4.17 1.97
N SER A 58 7.72 -3.32 2.84
CA SER A 58 7.57 -3.62 4.25
C SER A 58 6.68 -4.85 4.50
N LEU A 59 5.60 -5.00 3.74
CA LEU A 59 4.69 -6.14 3.89
C LEU A 59 5.36 -7.46 3.50
N ILE A 60 6.14 -7.47 2.41
CA ILE A 60 6.90 -8.66 1.98
C ILE A 60 7.92 -9.05 3.06
N LEU A 61 8.63 -8.07 3.64
CA LEU A 61 9.58 -8.34 4.72
C LEU A 61 8.90 -8.86 5.99
N ALA A 62 7.72 -8.33 6.34
CA ALA A 62 6.97 -8.77 7.51
C ALA A 62 6.38 -10.18 7.33
N LEU A 63 5.83 -10.49 6.15
CA LEU A 63 5.34 -11.82 5.80
C LEU A 63 6.47 -12.84 5.76
N GLY A 64 7.64 -12.46 5.20
CA GLY A 64 8.85 -13.28 5.23
C GLY A 64 9.39 -13.53 6.64
N GLY A 65 9.14 -12.60 7.58
CA GLY A 65 9.44 -12.76 9.00
C GLY A 65 8.47 -13.66 9.77
N GLY A 66 7.41 -14.15 9.14
CA GLY A 66 6.39 -14.99 9.78
C GLY A 66 5.33 -14.20 10.55
N LEU A 67 5.20 -12.89 10.30
CA LEU A 67 4.21 -12.05 10.94
C LEU A 67 2.85 -12.22 10.23
N SER A 68 1.82 -12.67 10.96
CA SER A 68 0.48 -12.88 10.43
C SER A 68 -0.24 -11.54 10.23
N ILE A 69 0.05 -10.85 9.13
CA ILE A 69 -0.58 -9.57 8.74
C ILE A 69 -1.57 -9.79 7.60
N GLY A 70 -2.72 -9.10 7.67
CA GLY A 70 -3.72 -9.10 6.60
C GLY A 70 -3.20 -8.44 5.31
N LYS A 71 -3.06 -9.23 4.24
CA LYS A 71 -2.62 -8.78 2.90
C LYS A 71 -3.72 -8.08 2.09
N GLU A 72 -4.97 -8.19 2.51
CA GLU A 72 -6.14 -7.73 1.73
C GLU A 72 -6.17 -6.21 1.54
N GLY A 73 -5.83 -5.43 2.59
CA GLY A 73 -5.84 -3.97 2.52
C GLY A 73 -4.82 -3.37 1.54
N PRO A 74 -3.54 -3.79 1.58
CA PRO A 74 -2.53 -3.40 0.60
C PRO A 74 -2.88 -3.80 -0.84
N TYR A 75 -3.46 -4.98 -1.05
CA TYR A 75 -3.84 -5.45 -2.38
C TYR A 75 -4.90 -4.57 -3.05
N VAL A 76 -5.96 -4.21 -2.30
CA VAL A 76 -6.98 -3.27 -2.77
C VAL A 76 -6.37 -1.91 -3.10
N HIS A 77 -5.39 -1.45 -2.31
CA HIS A 77 -4.71 -0.20 -2.61
C HIS A 77 -4.02 -0.24 -3.98
N ILE A 78 -3.23 -1.28 -4.23
CA ILE A 78 -2.48 -1.48 -5.48
C ILE A 78 -3.42 -1.52 -6.69
N SER A 79 -4.52 -2.27 -6.59
CA SER A 79 -5.49 -2.38 -7.69
C SER A 79 -6.13 -1.04 -8.04
N SER A 80 -6.40 -0.17 -7.06
CA SER A 80 -6.93 1.17 -7.33
C SER A 80 -5.90 2.11 -7.97
N CYS A 81 -4.62 2.05 -7.56
CA CYS A 81 -3.57 2.82 -8.28
C CYS A 81 -3.47 2.37 -9.74
N VAL A 82 -3.50 1.06 -9.99
CA VAL A 82 -3.50 0.52 -11.37
C VAL A 82 -4.75 0.96 -12.12
N ALA A 83 -5.94 0.87 -11.51
CA ALA A 83 -7.18 1.33 -12.11
C ALA A 83 -7.14 2.84 -12.43
N SER A 84 -6.61 3.66 -11.52
CA SER A 84 -6.46 5.09 -11.75
C SER A 84 -5.49 5.41 -12.89
N LEU A 85 -4.38 4.66 -12.98
CA LEU A 85 -3.41 4.80 -14.08
C LEU A 85 -4.03 4.36 -15.42
N LEU A 86 -4.82 3.29 -15.42
CA LEU A 86 -5.55 2.80 -16.60
C LEU A 86 -6.61 3.81 -17.06
N CYS A 87 -7.37 4.42 -16.14
CA CYS A 87 -8.33 5.47 -16.46
C CYS A 87 -7.65 6.74 -17.05
N GLN A 88 -6.38 6.98 -16.75
CA GLN A 88 -5.62 8.09 -17.33
C GLN A 88 -5.11 7.79 -18.76
N LEU A 89 -5.11 6.53 -19.20
CA LEU A 89 -4.69 6.19 -20.56
C LEU A 89 -5.69 6.73 -21.60
N PRO A 90 -5.21 7.26 -22.73
CA PRO A 90 -6.04 7.89 -23.75
C PRO A 90 -7.10 6.96 -24.37
N PHE A 91 -6.86 5.65 -24.31
CA PHE A 91 -7.78 4.61 -24.76
C PHE A 91 -9.04 4.47 -23.87
N PHE A 92 -8.88 4.59 -22.55
CA PHE A 92 -9.98 4.48 -21.58
C PHE A 92 -10.61 5.82 -21.20
N ARG A 93 -9.96 6.93 -21.56
CA ARG A 93 -10.46 8.28 -21.29
C ARG A 93 -11.84 8.58 -21.88
N ARG A 94 -12.30 7.82 -22.89
CA ARG A 94 -13.63 7.96 -23.50
C ARG A 94 -14.76 7.39 -22.65
N LEU A 95 -14.49 6.45 -21.74
CA LEU A 95 -15.54 5.81 -20.93
C LEU A 95 -15.93 6.64 -19.69
N GLY A 96 -15.11 7.62 -19.29
CA GLY A 96 -15.31 8.41 -18.08
C GLY A 96 -16.00 9.76 -18.30
N THR A 97 -16.42 10.05 -19.53
CA THR A 97 -17.08 11.31 -19.92
C THR A 97 -18.59 11.19 -20.14
N ASP A 98 -19.16 9.98 -20.00
CA ASP A 98 -20.60 9.73 -20.17
C ASP A 98 -21.37 9.67 -18.82
N GLU A 99 -20.72 10.05 -17.71
CA GLU A 99 -21.26 9.93 -16.34
C GLU A 99 -21.20 11.26 -15.57
N ASP A 100 -21.29 12.39 -16.29
CA ASP A 100 -21.65 13.70 -15.71
C ASP A 100 -23.17 13.81 -15.48
#